data_AF-A0A0C3NFD1-F1
#
_entry.id   AF-A0A0C3NFD1-F1
#
_cell.length_a   1.000
_cell.length_b   1.000
_cell.length_c   1.000
_cell.angle_alpha   90.00
_cell.angle_beta   90.00
_cell.angle_gamma   90.00
#
_symmetry.space_group_name_H-M   'P 1'
#
loop_
_entity.id
_entity.type
_entity.pdbx_description
1 polymer ?
#
loop_
_entity_poly.entity_id
_entity_poly.type
_entity_poly.pdbx_seq_one_letter_code
_entity_poly.pdbx_strand_id
1 'polypeptide(L)'
;MFTAPDGKQYKWRMRTTACQLDRVDGTKPPTVVKTRQKVTDVFTRTKPALELDDSLRPLLDLVVVTWVYIADEYERLTAAAAGAS
;
A
#
# COMPACT_ATOMS: atom_id res chain seq x y z
N MET A 1 -8.07 -10.20 -2.20
CA MET A 1 -7.74 -10.44 -3.63
C MET A 1 -8.94 -9.97 -4.42
N PHE A 2 -8.72 -9.27 -5.53
CA PHE A 2 -9.81 -8.70 -6.33
C PHE A 2 -9.45 -8.73 -7.82
N THR A 3 -10.47 -8.71 -8.66
CA THR A 3 -10.33 -8.52 -10.11
C THR A 3 -10.58 -7.05 -10.42
N ALA A 4 -9.64 -6.41 -11.09
CA ALA A 4 -9.78 -5.02 -11.48
C ALA A 4 -10.54 -4.89 -12.83
N PRO A 5 -11.04 -3.69 -13.17
CA PRO A 5 -11.64 -3.39 -14.47
C PRO A 5 -10.81 -3.76 -15.70
N ASP A 6 -9.49 -3.88 -15.56
CA ASP A 6 -8.60 -4.34 -16.64
C ASP A 6 -8.58 -5.87 -16.84
N GLY A 7 -9.44 -6.59 -16.11
CA GLY A 7 -9.59 -8.04 -16.15
C GLY A 7 -8.51 -8.80 -15.38
N LYS A 8 -7.54 -8.11 -14.76
CA LYS A 8 -6.43 -8.74 -14.05
C LYS A 8 -6.74 -8.90 -12.58
N GLN A 9 -6.07 -9.87 -11.97
CA GLN A 9 -6.22 -10.17 -10.56
C GLN A 9 -5.07 -9.56 -9.75
N TYR A 10 -5.45 -8.94 -8.64
CA TYR A 10 -4.53 -8.27 -7.73
C TYR A 10 -4.74 -8.72 -6.29
N LYS A 11 -3.66 -8.69 -5.51
CA LYS A 11 -3.66 -9.03 -4.09
C LYS A 11 -2.90 -7.99 -3.29
N TRP A 12 -3.61 -7.32 -2.39
CA TRP A 12 -2.99 -6.52 -1.35
C TRP A 12 -2.23 -7.44 -0.38
N ARG A 13 -0.99 -7.09 -0.10
CA ARG A 13 -0.13 -7.66 0.92
C ARG A 13 0.14 -6.60 1.99
N MET A 14 -0.46 -6.82 3.15
CA MET A 14 -0.25 -6.01 4.34
C MET A 14 1.00 -6.51 5.05
N ARG A 15 1.90 -5.59 5.40
CA ARG A 15 3.02 -5.80 6.31
C ARG A 15 2.84 -4.84 7.49
N THR A 16 3.54 -5.11 8.59
CA THR A 16 3.45 -4.31 9.82
C THR A 16 3.64 -2.80 9.61
N THR A 17 4.44 -2.41 8.62
CA THR A 17 4.77 -1.00 8.31
C THR A 17 4.67 -0.69 6.82
N ALA A 18 3.99 -1.52 6.02
CA ALA A 18 3.88 -1.29 4.59
C ALA A 18 2.66 -2.00 3.98
N CYS A 19 2.15 -1.44 2.89
CA CYS A 19 1.19 -2.07 2.01
C CYS A 19 1.82 -2.26 0.62
N GLN A 20 1.58 -3.42 0.02
CA GLN A 20 2.04 -3.74 -1.33
C GLN A 20 0.88 -4.29 -2.15
N LEU A 21 0.82 -3.98 -3.43
CA LEU A 21 -0.12 -4.60 -4.35
C LEU A 21 0.65 -5.51 -5.29
N ASP A 22 0.28 -6.78 -5.31
CA ASP A 22 0.85 -7.76 -6.23
C ASP A 22 -0.16 -8.15 -7.32
N ARG A 23 0.32 -8.27 -8.54
CA ARG A 23 -0.38 -8.85 -9.69
C ARG A 23 -0.27 -10.39 -9.61
N VAL A 24 -1.38 -11.08 -9.87
CA VAL A 24 -1.52 -12.54 -9.63
C VAL A 24 -1.31 -13.38 -10.89
N ASP A 25 -1.06 -12.75 -12.05
CA ASP A 25 -0.97 -13.43 -13.34
C ASP A 25 0.42 -14.01 -13.69
N GLY A 26 1.30 -14.17 -12.69
CA GLY A 26 2.63 -14.73 -12.88
C GLY A 26 3.68 -13.77 -13.46
N THR A 27 3.30 -12.52 -13.77
CA THR A 27 4.24 -11.48 -14.23
C THR A 27 5.27 -11.15 -13.12
N LYS A 28 6.55 -10.95 -13.50
CA LYS A 28 7.63 -10.57 -12.58
C LYS A 28 8.21 -9.18 -12.94
N PRO A 29 8.49 -8.29 -11.97
CA PRO A 29 8.16 -8.44 -10.56
C PRO A 29 6.63 -8.39 -10.34
N PRO A 30 6.08 -9.20 -9.39
CA PRO A 30 4.64 -9.23 -9.15
C PRO A 30 4.15 -7.94 -8.49
N THR A 31 5.01 -7.23 -7.75
CA THR A 31 4.65 -6.03 -7.02
C THR A 31 4.54 -4.82 -7.96
N VAL A 32 3.34 -4.26 -8.02
CA VAL A 32 2.97 -3.12 -8.88
C VAL A 32 2.66 -1.85 -8.06
N VAL A 33 2.44 -1.98 -6.75
CA VAL A 33 2.39 -0.85 -5.80
C VAL A 33 3.29 -1.16 -4.63
N LYS A 34 4.08 -0.17 -4.22
CA LYS A 34 4.89 -0.24 -3.01
C LYS A 34 4.73 1.03 -2.20
N THR A 35 4.34 0.89 -0.94
CA THR A 35 4.38 2.00 0.01
C THR A 35 5.76 2.12 0.64
N ARG A 36 6.26 3.34 0.73
CA ARG A 36 7.38 3.71 1.56
C ARG A 36 6.85 4.47 2.77
N GLN A 37 6.70 3.80 3.90
CA GLN A 37 6.31 4.45 5.16
C GLN A 37 7.53 4.85 6.00
N LYS A 38 7.28 5.83 6.88
CA LYS A 38 8.25 6.60 7.67
C LYS A 38 8.94 5.82 8.80
N VAL A 39 8.48 4.61 9.15
CA VAL A 39 8.65 4.06 10.50
C VAL A 39 10.06 3.58 10.82
N THR A 40 10.92 3.30 9.84
CA THR A 40 12.23 2.69 10.12
C THR A 40 13.42 3.64 10.12
N ASP A 41 13.25 4.92 9.80
CA ASP A 41 14.40 5.75 9.46
C ASP A 41 14.40 7.12 10.14
N VAL A 42 14.67 7.08 11.45
CA VAL A 42 15.04 8.26 12.25
C VAL A 42 16.28 8.96 11.64
N PHE A 43 17.06 8.26 10.81
CA PHE A 43 18.29 8.73 10.19
C PHE A 43 18.11 9.34 8.79
N THR A 44 17.26 8.81 7.90
CA THR A 44 17.23 9.27 6.48
C THR A 44 16.18 10.31 6.10
N ARG A 45 15.27 10.76 7.00
CA ARG A 45 14.21 11.75 6.67
C ARG A 45 13.45 11.46 5.36
N THR A 46 13.32 10.19 5.00
CA THR A 46 12.70 9.82 3.74
C THR A 46 11.21 10.18 3.78
N LYS A 47 10.75 10.97 2.81
CA LYS A 47 9.33 11.35 2.70
C LYS A 47 8.47 10.11 2.40
N PRO A 48 7.28 9.99 3.00
CA PRO A 48 6.36 8.92 2.64
C PRO A 48 6.01 9.03 1.15
N ALA A 49 6.03 7.90 0.46
CA ALA A 49 5.78 7.83 -0.97
C ALA A 49 5.01 6.58 -1.34
N LEU A 50 4.18 6.71 -2.37
CA LEU A 50 3.50 5.60 -3.03
C LEU A 50 4.17 5.42 -4.39
N GLU A 51 4.90 4.33 -4.54
CA GLU A 51 5.54 3.95 -5.81
C GLU A 51 4.56 3.06 -6.59
N LEU A 52 4.28 3.45 -7.83
CA LEU A 52 3.28 2.82 -8.70
C LEU A 52 3.92 2.43 -10.02
N ASP A 53 3.60 1.23 -10.50
CA ASP A 53 3.84 0.87 -11.88
C ASP A 53 2.87 1.61 -12.81
N ASP A 54 3.38 2.08 -13.96
CA ASP A 54 2.59 2.90 -14.90
C ASP A 54 1.38 2.12 -15.47
N SER A 55 1.41 0.79 -15.45
CA SER A 55 0.26 -0.05 -15.85
C SER A 55 -0.96 0.10 -14.94
N LEU A 56 -0.82 0.72 -13.76
CA LEU A 56 -1.92 0.97 -12.83
C LEU A 56 -2.62 2.30 -13.03
N ARG A 57 -2.22 3.12 -14.02
CA ARG A 57 -2.94 4.37 -14.34
C ARG A 57 -4.47 4.23 -14.42
N PRO A 58 -5.03 3.16 -15.02
CA PRO A 58 -6.48 2.98 -15.10
C PRO A 58 -7.16 2.71 -13.75
N LEU A 59 -6.38 2.41 -12.71
CA LEU A 59 -6.82 2.00 -11.37
C LEU A 59 -6.26 2.93 -10.29
N LEU A 60 -5.74 4.09 -10.69
CA LEU A 60 -4.99 4.98 -9.80
C LEU A 60 -5.84 5.46 -8.62
N ASP A 61 -7.10 5.79 -8.88
CA ASP A 61 -8.09 6.19 -7.89
C ASP A 61 -8.31 5.11 -6.83
N LEU A 62 -8.55 3.86 -7.25
CA LEU A 62 -8.73 2.72 -6.36
C LEU A 62 -7.49 2.50 -5.48
N VAL A 63 -6.30 2.57 -6.09
CA VAL A 63 -5.02 2.39 -5.39
C VAL A 63 -4.80 3.49 -4.35
N VAL A 64 -5.02 4.75 -4.72
CA VAL A 64 -4.82 5.91 -3.82
C VAL A 64 -5.83 5.88 -2.67
N VAL A 65 -7.12 5.67 -2.95
CA VAL A 65 -8.16 5.61 -1.91
C VAL A 65 -7.89 4.48 -0.93
N THR A 66 -7.53 3.29 -1.43
CA THR A 66 -7.20 2.15 -0.56
C THR A 66 -5.97 2.45 0.29
N TRP A 67 -4.95 3.09 -0.27
CA TRP A 67 -3.76 3.49 0.49
C TRP A 67 -4.08 4.49 1.59
N VAL A 68 -4.87 5.53 1.31
CA VAL A 68 -5.29 6.53 2.29
C VAL A 68 -6.10 5.87 3.42
N TYR A 69 -7.05 5.00 3.07
CA TYR A 69 -7.83 4.25 4.06
C TYR A 69 -6.93 3.41 4.99
N ILE A 70 -5.96 2.69 4.43
CA ILE A 70 -5.03 1.87 5.22
C ILE A 70 -4.14 2.73 6.12
N ALA A 71 -3.68 3.89 5.63
CA ALA A 71 -2.86 4.80 6.41
C ALA A 71 -3.65 5.39 7.59
N ASP A 72 -4.89 5.86 7.35
CA ASP A 72 -5.79 6.36 8.38
C ASP A 72 -6.10 5.29 9.43
N GLU A 73 -6.43 4.07 9.00
CA GLU A 73 -6.72 2.96 9.91
C GLU A 73 -5.50 2.59 10.76
N TYR A 74 -4.30 2.60 10.19
CA TYR A 74 -3.08 2.35 10.95
C TYR A 74 -2.84 3.43 12.02
N GLU A 75 -3.03 4.71 11.69
CA GLU A 75 -2.93 5.81 12.65
C GLU A 75 -3.98 5.68 13.77
N ARG A 76 -5.22 5.30 13.45
CA ARG A 76 -6.27 5.05 14.45
C ARG A 76 -5.91 3.92 15.39
N LEU A 77 -5.45 2.78 14.86
CA LEU A 77 -5.10 1.61 15.66
C LEU A 77 -3.89 1.90 16.56
N THR A 78 -2.89 2.61 16.07
CA THR A 78 -1.72 3.01 16.86
C THR A 78 -2.08 4.03 17.95
N ALA A 79 -2.95 5.01 17.66
CA ALA A 79 -3.44 5.95 18.66
C ALA A 79 -4.29 5.26 19.74
N ALA A 80 -5.17 4.34 19.36
CA ALA A 80 -5.98 3.54 20.29
C ALA A 80 -5.10 2.69 21.21
N ALA A 81 -4.05 2.07 20.67
CA ALA A 81 -3.08 1.30 21.46
C ALA A 81 -2.30 2.17 22.45
N ALA A 82 -1.94 3.40 22.07
CA ALA A 82 -1.22 4.35 22.94
C ALA A 82 -2.10 5.00 24.01
N GLY A 83 -3.41 5.11 23.80
CA GLY A 83 -4.37 5.62 24.79
C GLY A 83 -4.87 4.57 25.78
N ALA A 84 -4.58 3.29 25.55
CA ALA A 84 -4.97 2.17 26.41
C ALA A 84 -3.89 1.78 27.45
N SER A 85 -2.79 2.54 27.52
CA SER A 85 -1.66 2.34 28.45
C SER A 85 -1.63 3.35 29.59
#